data_AF-A0A2G1MC69-F1
#
_entry.id   AF-A0A2G1MC69-F1
#
_cell.length_a   1.000
_cell.length_b   1.000
_cell.length_c   1.000
_cell.angle_alpha   90.00
_cell.angle_beta   90.00
_cell.angle_gamma   90.00
#
_symmetry.space_group_name_H-M   'P 1'
#
loop_
_entity.id
_entity.type
_entity.pdbx_description
1 polymer ?
#
loop_
_entity_poly.entity_id
_entity_poly.type
_entity_poly.pdbx_seq_one_letter_code
_entity_poly.pdbx_strand_id
1 'polypeptide(L)'
;MRYVKNWAALDSGLSQKPWFAPRAATTVVTYSFHTERNLPAPSELFYQSDRTKVLTGHQQDLVRGAMDRFEALGNLVFVETARDAAINILGVEGSDWGGWSSYPTYRGTLVLESMSMGTILHEIGHSLGFKHPFEDEVRLRPELDTKDMTIMSYTGFSDMLGPLDEVALRKFYGRPGQTEEWEIESQGRRVVILGGRDEDSILGARSRNELHGKGGDDRLFGHTERDRLHGGAGDDRLKGMEGRDVLSGGKGDDTLFGMSGNDRLTGGRGEDLFVFRQGEGTDRITDFKPGADRIEIRNGASEIDDLSMRQRGEDVVIRFGDGPYWKTRIIVEDSTLEEMRQEDVFLF
;
A
#
# COMPACT_ATOMS: atom_id res chain seq x y z
N MET A 1 15.93 22.56 0.43
CA MET A 1 16.24 21.24 -0.17
C MET A 1 16.80 20.20 0.80
N ARG A 2 17.67 20.53 1.78
CA ARG A 2 18.20 19.54 2.76
C ARG A 2 17.14 18.99 3.73
N TYR A 3 16.21 19.82 4.19
CA TYR A 3 15.15 19.47 5.14
C TYR A 3 14.00 18.62 4.56
N VAL A 4 13.79 18.68 3.24
CA VAL A 4 12.72 17.97 2.54
C VAL A 4 13.07 16.49 2.34
N LYS A 5 14.36 16.12 2.36
CA LYS A 5 14.81 14.73 2.15
C LYS A 5 14.26 13.78 3.21
N ASN A 6 14.00 14.26 4.43
CA ASN A 6 13.69 13.42 5.57
C ASN A 6 12.21 13.47 6.03
N TRP A 7 11.34 14.15 5.28
CA TRP A 7 9.89 14.18 5.54
C TRP A 7 9.18 12.84 5.36
N ALA A 8 9.84 11.89 4.69
CA ALA A 8 9.52 10.47 4.77
C ALA A 8 10.83 9.69 4.68
N ALA A 9 11.00 8.73 5.57
CA ALA A 9 12.15 7.83 5.62
C ALA A 9 12.27 7.07 4.30
N LEU A 10 13.24 7.46 3.46
CA LEU A 10 13.61 6.61 2.33
C LEU A 10 14.50 5.44 2.76
N ASP A 11 15.12 5.45 3.96
CA ASP A 11 16.21 4.50 4.24
C ASP A 11 16.45 4.07 5.72
N SER A 12 15.59 4.41 6.68
CA SER A 12 15.69 3.87 8.04
C SER A 12 14.76 2.66 8.17
N GLY A 13 15.29 1.51 8.57
CA GLY A 13 14.57 0.23 8.70
C GLY A 13 13.44 0.19 9.75
N LEU A 14 12.72 1.29 10.01
CA LEU A 14 11.55 1.39 10.87
C LEU A 14 10.39 2.13 10.18
N SER A 15 9.49 1.32 9.62
CA SER A 15 8.03 1.39 9.61
C SER A 15 7.21 2.63 9.19
N GLN A 16 7.71 3.73 8.60
CA GLN A 16 6.78 4.80 8.15
C GLN A 16 7.19 5.45 6.82
N LYS A 17 6.54 5.01 5.74
CA LYS A 17 6.71 5.49 4.35
C LYS A 17 5.36 6.03 3.84
N PRO A 18 5.31 6.97 2.87
CA PRO A 18 4.07 7.25 2.14
C PRO A 18 3.52 5.94 1.56
N TRP A 19 2.21 5.89 1.28
CA TRP A 19 1.59 4.69 0.70
C TRP A 19 2.46 4.12 -0.41
N PHE A 20 2.95 5.00 -1.31
CA PHE A 20 3.84 4.64 -2.41
C PHE A 20 4.84 5.76 -2.73
N ALA A 21 5.96 5.41 -3.37
CA ALA A 21 6.91 6.38 -3.93
C ALA A 21 7.40 5.90 -5.31
N PRO A 22 6.99 6.55 -6.42
CA PRO A 22 7.94 7.47 -7.06
C PRO A 22 7.24 8.66 -7.76
N ARG A 23 8.07 9.51 -8.38
CA ARG A 23 7.83 10.91 -8.75
C ARG A 23 6.96 11.16 -10.00
N ALA A 24 6.21 10.18 -10.52
CA ALA A 24 5.46 10.32 -11.77
C ALA A 24 4.05 9.69 -11.83
N ALA A 25 3.68 8.82 -10.89
CA ALA A 25 2.45 8.03 -10.95
C ALA A 25 1.25 8.64 -10.21
N THR A 26 0.01 8.36 -10.65
CA THR A 26 -1.20 8.75 -9.88
C THR A 26 -1.43 7.75 -8.76
N THR A 27 -1.62 8.24 -7.53
CA THR A 27 -1.89 7.38 -6.36
C THR A 27 -3.37 7.31 -6.03
N VAL A 28 -3.95 6.10 -6.01
CA VAL A 28 -5.34 5.88 -5.59
C VAL A 28 -5.39 5.44 -4.13
N VAL A 29 -6.11 6.19 -3.30
CA VAL A 29 -6.29 5.90 -1.87
C VAL A 29 -7.77 5.68 -1.56
N THR A 30 -8.15 4.45 -1.25
CA THR A 30 -9.53 4.16 -0.82
C THR A 30 -9.77 4.63 0.61
N TYR A 31 -10.94 5.23 0.87
CA TYR A 31 -11.37 5.58 2.23
C TYR A 31 -12.82 5.19 2.50
N SER A 32 -13.19 5.02 3.76
CA SER A 32 -14.58 4.80 4.17
C SER A 32 -14.86 5.41 5.54
N PHE A 33 -16.11 5.83 5.76
CA PHE A 33 -16.58 6.26 7.06
C PHE A 33 -17.14 5.08 7.84
N HIS A 34 -16.78 4.97 9.12
CA HIS A 34 -17.44 4.04 10.02
C HIS A 34 -18.93 4.37 10.16
N THR A 35 -19.72 3.32 10.23
CA THR A 35 -21.16 3.31 10.50
C THR A 35 -21.41 2.75 11.91
N GLU A 36 -22.62 2.89 12.42
CA GLU A 36 -22.98 2.36 13.75
C GLU A 36 -22.77 0.85 13.87
N ARG A 37 -22.77 0.12 12.74
CA ARG A 37 -22.61 -1.34 12.70
C ARG A 37 -21.18 -1.82 12.78
N ASN A 38 -20.20 -0.95 12.55
CA ASN A 38 -18.79 -1.32 12.48
C ASN A 38 -17.89 -0.38 13.29
N LEU A 39 -18.43 0.43 14.20
CA LEU A 39 -17.59 1.18 15.13
C LEU A 39 -16.77 0.20 15.99
N PRO A 40 -15.44 0.39 16.10
CA PRO A 40 -14.63 -0.39 17.01
C PRO A 40 -15.00 -0.06 18.46
N ALA A 41 -14.84 -1.01 19.37
CA ALA A 41 -14.98 -0.70 20.79
C ALA A 41 -13.85 0.25 21.22
N PRO A 42 -14.08 1.16 22.19
CA PRO A 42 -13.02 2.06 22.68
C PRO A 42 -11.75 1.33 23.13
N SER A 43 -11.88 0.14 23.71
CA SER A 43 -10.76 -0.72 24.11
C SER A 43 -9.92 -1.28 22.96
N GLU A 44 -10.44 -1.24 21.73
CA GLU A 44 -9.73 -1.66 20.52
C GLU A 44 -8.92 -0.52 19.90
N LEU A 45 -9.14 0.71 20.38
CA LEU A 45 -8.32 1.87 20.03
C LEU A 45 -7.18 2.01 21.04
N PHE A 46 -6.02 2.44 20.55
CA PHE A 46 -4.82 2.59 21.37
C PHE A 46 -4.93 3.76 22.38
N TYR A 47 -6.00 4.55 22.32
CA TYR A 47 -6.17 5.82 23.01
C TYR A 47 -7.41 5.77 23.91
N GLN A 48 -7.27 6.26 25.15
CA GLN A 48 -8.27 6.22 26.22
C GLN A 48 -9.47 7.17 25.98
N SER A 49 -10.07 7.18 24.78
CA SER A 49 -11.32 7.91 24.53
C SER A 49 -12.48 7.12 25.11
N ASP A 50 -13.43 7.78 25.76
CA ASP A 50 -14.55 7.08 26.38
C ASP A 50 -15.60 6.60 25.36
N ARG A 51 -15.68 7.21 24.16
CA ARG A 51 -16.72 6.89 23.15
C ARG A 51 -16.28 7.10 21.71
N THR A 52 -16.39 6.05 20.89
CA THR A 52 -16.36 6.12 19.41
C THR A 52 -17.72 6.55 18.85
N LYS A 53 -17.75 7.31 17.76
CA LYS A 53 -18.97 7.75 17.09
C LYS A 53 -18.85 7.77 15.57
N VAL A 54 -19.99 7.70 14.91
CA VAL A 54 -20.13 7.96 13.48
C VAL A 54 -20.06 9.46 13.23
N LEU A 55 -19.34 9.87 12.19
CA LEU A 55 -19.34 11.26 11.74
C LEU A 55 -20.68 11.59 11.07
N THR A 56 -21.27 12.74 11.42
CA THR A 56 -22.48 13.25 10.76
C THR A 56 -22.21 13.55 9.29
N GLY A 57 -23.26 13.65 8.45
CA GLY A 57 -23.10 13.97 7.02
C GLY A 57 -22.26 15.24 6.78
N HIS A 58 -22.53 16.30 7.54
CA HIS A 58 -21.74 17.53 7.47
C HIS A 58 -20.26 17.32 7.84
N GLN A 59 -19.99 16.51 8.86
CA GLN A 59 -18.61 16.19 9.26
C GLN A 59 -17.89 15.37 8.18
N GLN A 60 -18.58 14.45 7.52
CA GLN A 60 -18.04 13.71 6.38
C GLN A 60 -17.73 14.65 5.20
N ASP A 61 -18.60 15.61 4.92
CA ASP A 61 -18.38 16.61 3.86
C ASP A 61 -17.15 17.48 4.14
N LEU A 62 -16.89 17.83 5.40
CA LEU A 62 -15.66 18.53 5.80
C LEU A 62 -14.41 17.68 5.53
N VAL A 63 -14.47 16.37 5.77
CA VAL A 63 -13.38 15.44 5.48
C VAL A 63 -13.14 15.32 3.97
N ARG A 64 -14.20 15.18 3.17
CA ARG A 64 -14.10 15.17 1.70
C ARG A 64 -13.48 16.47 1.17
N GLY A 65 -13.97 17.62 1.63
CA GLY A 65 -13.40 18.91 1.25
C GLY A 65 -11.95 19.14 1.73
N ALA A 66 -11.50 18.41 2.75
CA ALA A 66 -10.09 18.38 3.15
C ALA A 66 -9.26 17.50 2.20
N MET A 67 -9.78 16.34 1.80
CA MET A 67 -9.17 15.45 0.79
C MET A 67 -8.98 16.16 -0.55
N ASP A 68 -9.98 16.89 -1.03
CA ASP A 68 -9.92 17.69 -2.27
C ASP A 68 -8.69 18.65 -2.29
N ARG A 69 -8.28 19.16 -1.12
CA ARG A 69 -7.12 20.06 -1.01
C ARG A 69 -5.79 19.34 -1.21
N PHE A 70 -5.71 18.06 -0.85
CA PHE A 70 -4.53 17.23 -1.14
C PHE A 70 -4.48 16.86 -2.62
N GLU A 71 -5.60 16.46 -3.21
CA GLU A 71 -5.72 16.15 -4.65
C GLU A 71 -5.36 17.36 -5.53
N ALA A 72 -5.72 18.58 -5.09
CA ALA A 72 -5.38 19.80 -5.82
C ALA A 72 -3.86 20.09 -5.89
N LEU A 73 -3.06 19.49 -5.02
CA LEU A 73 -1.62 19.80 -4.88
C LEU A 73 -0.70 18.61 -5.22
N GLY A 74 -1.16 17.37 -5.11
CA GLY A 74 -0.42 16.15 -5.45
C GLY A 74 -1.11 15.30 -6.53
N ASN A 75 -0.38 14.36 -7.14
CA ASN A 75 -0.96 13.38 -8.06
C ASN A 75 -1.55 12.18 -7.28
N LEU A 76 -2.61 12.45 -6.53
CA LEU A 76 -3.38 11.42 -5.81
C LEU A 76 -4.87 11.68 -5.90
N VAL A 77 -5.66 10.62 -5.71
CA VAL A 77 -7.12 10.66 -5.63
C VAL A 77 -7.62 9.81 -4.46
N PHE A 78 -8.59 10.34 -3.73
CA PHE A 78 -9.31 9.68 -2.67
C PHE A 78 -10.62 9.13 -3.19
N VAL A 79 -10.88 7.86 -2.90
CA VAL A 79 -12.10 7.20 -3.40
C VAL A 79 -12.86 6.57 -2.26
N GLU A 80 -14.10 6.99 -2.09
CA GLU A 80 -14.98 6.44 -1.06
C GLU A 80 -15.45 5.04 -1.43
N THR A 81 -15.25 4.08 -0.53
CA THR A 81 -15.83 2.74 -0.62
C THR A 81 -16.84 2.52 0.50
N ALA A 82 -17.74 1.57 0.31
CA ALA A 82 -18.79 1.32 1.29
C ALA A 82 -18.26 0.83 2.65
N ARG A 83 -17.17 0.04 2.65
CA ARG A 83 -16.52 -0.59 3.82
C ARG A 83 -15.08 -0.98 3.46
N ASP A 84 -14.32 -1.36 4.50
CA ASP A 84 -13.05 -2.06 4.37
C ASP A 84 -12.01 -1.26 3.58
N ALA A 85 -11.99 0.06 3.69
CA ALA A 85 -11.06 0.88 2.91
C ALA A 85 -9.62 0.86 3.46
N ALA A 86 -8.68 1.40 2.69
CA ALA A 86 -7.31 1.63 3.16
C ALA A 86 -7.30 2.61 4.34
N ILE A 87 -8.09 3.70 4.28
CA ILE A 87 -8.31 4.63 5.38
C ILE A 87 -9.74 4.51 5.91
N ASN A 88 -9.90 4.16 7.18
CA ASN A 88 -11.18 4.06 7.86
C ASN A 88 -11.32 5.21 8.85
N ILE A 89 -12.41 5.96 8.72
CA ILE A 89 -12.58 7.25 9.38
C ILE A 89 -13.69 7.16 10.42
N LEU A 90 -13.39 7.53 11.67
CA LEU A 90 -14.37 7.58 12.75
C LEU A 90 -14.20 8.83 13.61
N GLY A 91 -15.26 9.18 14.34
CA GLY A 91 -15.19 10.21 15.38
C GLY A 91 -14.98 9.62 16.76
N VAL A 92 -14.44 10.41 17.69
CA VAL A 92 -14.46 10.12 19.12
C VAL A 92 -14.95 11.31 19.93
N GLU A 93 -15.27 11.09 21.20
CA GLU A 93 -15.60 12.14 22.17
C GLU A 93 -14.92 11.87 23.51
N GLY A 94 -14.54 12.96 24.18
CA GLY A 94 -14.01 12.92 25.54
C GLY A 94 -12.53 12.58 25.57
N SER A 95 -11.77 12.92 24.53
CA SER A 95 -10.31 12.89 24.56
C SER A 95 -9.72 14.28 24.79
N ASP A 96 -8.47 14.30 25.25
CA ASP A 96 -7.71 15.54 25.46
C ASP A 96 -7.00 16.03 24.18
N TRP A 97 -7.29 15.44 23.02
CA TRP A 97 -6.61 15.72 21.74
C TRP A 97 -7.60 16.02 20.61
N GLY A 98 -7.11 16.64 19.53
CA GLY A 98 -7.95 17.08 18.40
C GLY A 98 -8.23 15.97 17.38
N GLY A 99 -7.22 15.21 17.00
CA GLY A 99 -7.30 14.08 16.09
C GLY A 99 -6.14 13.11 16.31
N TRP A 100 -6.25 11.93 15.71
CA TRP A 100 -5.12 11.01 15.57
C TRP A 100 -5.28 10.18 14.30
N SER A 101 -4.18 9.95 13.60
CA SER A 101 -4.13 9.06 12.46
C SER A 101 -2.92 8.14 12.53
N SER A 102 -3.13 6.91 12.10
CA SER A 102 -2.03 6.01 11.74
C SER A 102 -1.31 6.49 10.49
N TYR A 103 -0.02 6.15 10.39
CA TYR A 103 0.72 6.22 9.14
C TYR A 103 0.32 5.08 8.17
N PRO A 104 0.61 5.21 6.85
CA PRO A 104 0.29 4.24 5.80
C PRO A 104 0.69 2.77 6.04
N THR A 105 1.63 2.54 6.95
CA THR A 105 2.24 1.23 7.22
C THR A 105 1.44 0.35 8.17
N TYR A 106 0.39 0.88 8.78
CA TYR A 106 -0.49 0.17 9.71
C TYR A 106 -1.95 0.38 9.29
N ARG A 107 -2.90 -0.27 10.00
CA ARG A 107 -4.35 -0.06 9.83
C ARG A 107 -4.61 1.44 9.62
N GLY A 108 -4.97 1.85 8.40
CA GLY A 108 -5.28 3.25 8.12
C GLY A 108 -6.52 3.62 8.90
N THR A 109 -6.34 4.15 10.10
CA THR A 109 -7.41 4.61 10.97
C THR A 109 -7.19 6.09 11.18
N LEU A 110 -8.17 6.89 10.79
CA LEU A 110 -8.21 8.32 11.00
C LEU A 110 -9.32 8.61 12.01
N VAL A 111 -8.92 9.09 13.18
CA VAL A 111 -9.79 9.37 14.32
C VAL A 111 -9.90 10.88 14.52
N LEU A 112 -11.14 11.40 14.53
CA LEU A 112 -11.41 12.82 14.66
C LEU A 112 -12.25 13.13 15.91
N GLU A 113 -11.75 14.00 16.78
CA GLU A 113 -12.58 14.60 17.82
C GLU A 113 -12.96 16.04 17.44
N SER A 114 -11.95 16.82 17.08
CA SER A 114 -12.08 18.17 16.55
C SER A 114 -12.35 18.11 15.05
N MET A 115 -13.45 18.74 14.64
CA MET A 115 -13.81 18.92 13.23
C MET A 115 -13.31 20.25 12.67
N SER A 116 -12.28 20.84 13.29
CA SER A 116 -11.62 21.99 12.69
C SER A 116 -10.90 21.55 11.41
N MET A 117 -11.00 22.35 10.34
CA MET A 117 -10.36 22.02 9.07
C MET A 117 -8.86 21.79 9.23
N GLY A 118 -8.19 22.55 10.09
CA GLY A 118 -6.77 22.37 10.39
C GLY A 118 -6.43 21.02 11.03
N THR A 119 -7.30 20.50 11.90
CA THR A 119 -7.16 19.15 12.47
C THR A 119 -7.36 18.08 11.40
N ILE A 120 -8.42 18.20 10.60
CA ILE A 120 -8.73 17.21 9.55
C ILE A 120 -7.56 17.11 8.56
N LEU A 121 -7.06 18.25 8.09
CA LEU A 121 -5.90 18.30 7.19
C LEU A 121 -4.64 17.69 7.84
N HIS A 122 -4.39 17.95 9.13
CA HIS A 122 -3.27 17.37 9.86
C HIS A 122 -3.35 15.84 9.90
N GLU A 123 -4.50 15.28 10.26
CA GLU A 123 -4.67 13.83 10.37
C GLU A 123 -4.66 13.12 9.01
N ILE A 124 -5.21 13.75 7.95
CA ILE A 124 -5.06 13.23 6.58
C ILE A 124 -3.57 13.24 6.18
N GLY A 125 -2.82 14.27 6.55
CA GLY A 125 -1.37 14.34 6.33
C GLY A 125 -0.64 13.13 6.91
N HIS A 126 -0.92 12.77 8.17
CA HIS A 126 -0.40 11.55 8.79
C HIS A 126 -0.81 10.28 8.03
N SER A 127 -2.09 10.17 7.66
CA SER A 127 -2.59 9.07 6.82
C SER A 127 -1.89 8.98 5.45
N LEU A 128 -1.28 10.06 4.96
CA LEU A 128 -0.47 10.09 3.74
C LEU A 128 1.05 9.98 4.01
N GLY A 129 1.46 9.76 5.26
CA GLY A 129 2.85 9.57 5.63
C GLY A 129 3.61 10.86 5.99
N PHE A 130 2.93 11.98 6.23
CA PHE A 130 3.58 13.24 6.62
C PHE A 130 3.93 13.20 8.10
N LYS A 131 5.16 13.56 8.44
CA LYS A 131 5.67 13.54 9.81
C LYS A 131 5.65 14.92 10.45
N HIS A 132 5.68 14.96 11.77
CA HIS A 132 5.82 16.24 12.45
C HIS A 132 7.22 16.86 12.24
N PRO A 133 7.34 18.20 12.24
CA PRO A 133 8.61 18.91 12.08
C PRO A 133 9.68 18.62 13.13
N PHE A 134 9.31 18.12 14.31
CA PHE A 134 10.21 17.83 15.43
C PHE A 134 10.74 16.40 15.46
N GLU A 135 10.20 15.50 14.64
CA GLU A 135 10.67 14.11 14.55
C GLU A 135 12.12 14.06 14.05
N ASP A 136 12.93 13.14 14.60
CA ASP A 136 14.40 13.10 14.43
C ASP A 136 14.86 13.10 12.97
N GLU A 137 14.05 12.55 12.09
CA GLU A 137 14.31 12.55 10.67
C GLU A 137 14.08 13.95 10.08
N VAL A 138 13.01 14.66 10.42
CA VAL A 138 12.64 15.94 9.82
C VAL A 138 13.43 17.14 10.36
N ARG A 139 13.44 17.30 11.70
CA ARG A 139 13.93 18.48 12.47
C ARG A 139 14.08 19.77 11.66
N LEU A 140 12.99 20.53 11.53
CA LEU A 140 13.02 21.86 10.92
C LEU A 140 13.73 22.89 11.82
N ARG A 141 14.18 23.99 11.21
CA ARG A 141 14.58 25.17 11.98
C ARG A 141 13.33 25.75 12.68
N PRO A 142 13.44 26.30 13.90
CA PRO A 142 12.28 26.79 14.66
C PRO A 142 11.41 27.80 13.89
N GLU A 143 12.00 28.63 13.03
CA GLU A 143 11.28 29.63 12.23
C GLU A 143 10.43 29.01 11.11
N LEU A 144 10.64 27.73 10.80
CA LEU A 144 9.90 26.97 9.80
C LEU A 144 8.92 25.95 10.41
N ASP A 145 8.97 25.74 11.73
CA ASP A 145 8.03 24.89 12.47
C ASP A 145 6.84 25.73 12.92
N THR A 146 6.01 26.12 11.94
CA THR A 146 4.76 26.84 12.16
C THR A 146 3.66 26.32 11.24
N LYS A 147 2.41 26.49 11.63
CA LYS A 147 1.21 26.15 10.85
C LYS A 147 1.10 26.92 9.52
N ASP A 148 1.78 28.06 9.40
CA ASP A 148 1.88 28.81 8.12
C ASP A 148 2.77 28.08 7.11
N MET A 149 3.77 27.33 7.60
CA MET A 149 4.71 26.59 6.77
C MET A 149 4.25 25.17 6.49
N THR A 150 3.64 24.52 7.47
CA THR A 150 3.14 23.15 7.38
C THR A 150 1.99 22.89 8.34
N ILE A 151 0.95 22.22 7.84
CA ILE A 151 -0.16 21.74 8.66
C ILE A 151 0.29 20.73 9.71
N MET A 152 1.49 20.14 9.58
CA MET A 152 2.04 19.17 10.54
C MET A 152 2.66 19.82 11.79
N SER A 153 2.82 21.13 11.83
CA SER A 153 3.32 21.84 13.02
C SER A 153 2.28 21.90 14.14
N TYR A 154 2.72 21.99 15.39
CA TYR A 154 1.87 22.34 16.54
C TYR A 154 1.88 23.85 16.87
N THR A 155 2.70 24.65 16.18
CA THR A 155 2.88 26.08 16.48
C THR A 155 2.02 26.94 15.58
N GLY A 156 1.06 27.68 16.15
CA GLY A 156 0.17 28.58 15.40
C GLY A 156 -1.18 27.94 15.03
N PHE A 157 -1.87 28.53 14.05
CA PHE A 157 -3.17 28.05 13.56
C PHE A 157 -3.24 28.19 12.04
N SER A 158 -3.77 27.19 11.35
CA SER A 158 -4.03 27.21 9.91
C SER A 158 -5.15 26.21 9.58
N ASP A 159 -5.94 26.52 8.55
CA ASP A 159 -6.93 25.67 7.90
C ASP A 159 -6.56 25.37 6.43
N MET A 160 -5.29 25.57 6.09
CA MET A 160 -4.73 25.37 4.75
C MET A 160 -3.45 24.54 4.80
N LEU A 161 -3.19 23.80 3.72
CA LEU A 161 -1.90 23.18 3.47
C LEU A 161 -0.87 24.28 3.19
N GLY A 162 0.24 24.24 3.92
CA GLY A 162 1.33 25.20 3.81
C GLY A 162 2.32 24.85 2.69
N PRO A 163 3.27 25.76 2.39
CA PRO A 163 4.25 25.56 1.32
C PRO A 163 5.12 24.30 1.50
N LEU A 164 5.40 23.86 2.73
CA LEU A 164 6.15 22.64 2.96
C LEU A 164 5.31 21.38 2.71
N ASP A 165 4.00 21.43 2.98
CA ASP A 165 3.07 20.33 2.69
C ASP A 165 2.94 20.14 1.18
N GLU A 166 2.83 21.23 0.42
CA GLU A 166 2.82 21.19 -1.04
C GLU A 166 4.12 20.56 -1.59
N VAL A 167 5.27 20.99 -1.07
CA VAL A 167 6.57 20.42 -1.47
C VAL A 167 6.64 18.93 -1.13
N ALA A 168 6.09 18.51 0.00
CA ALA A 168 6.01 17.11 0.40
C ALA A 168 5.08 16.32 -0.54
N LEU A 169 3.87 16.82 -0.79
CA LEU A 169 2.91 16.22 -1.73
C LEU A 169 3.56 16.03 -3.10
N ARG A 170 4.15 17.09 -3.65
CA ARG A 170 4.82 17.03 -4.96
C ARG A 170 6.02 16.09 -4.98
N LYS A 171 6.70 15.92 -3.86
CA LYS A 171 7.86 15.02 -3.76
C LYS A 171 7.45 13.56 -3.69
N PHE A 172 6.38 13.24 -2.96
CA PHE A 172 5.98 11.86 -2.71
C PHE A 172 4.95 11.36 -3.72
N TYR A 173 4.01 12.21 -4.07
CA TYR A 173 2.86 11.90 -4.90
C TYR A 173 2.89 12.67 -6.22
N GLY A 174 3.98 13.32 -6.63
CA GLY A 174 4.04 13.99 -7.94
C GLY A 174 3.15 15.23 -8.10
N ARG A 175 3.09 15.80 -9.32
CA ARG A 175 2.25 16.98 -9.64
C ARG A 175 0.92 16.53 -10.24
N PRO A 176 -0.19 17.24 -10.00
CA PRO A 176 -1.49 16.88 -10.60
C PRO A 176 -1.48 16.86 -12.14
N GLY A 177 -2.05 15.80 -12.74
CA GLY A 177 -2.40 15.66 -14.17
C GLY A 177 -1.72 14.45 -14.84
N GLN A 178 -2.38 13.55 -15.59
CA GLN A 178 -3.77 13.43 -16.05
C GLN A 178 -4.52 12.33 -15.28
N THR A 179 -5.73 12.65 -14.82
CA THR A 179 -6.69 11.66 -14.34
C THR A 179 -7.31 10.99 -15.57
N GLU A 180 -6.72 9.90 -16.07
CA GLU A 180 -7.47 9.01 -16.92
C GLU A 180 -8.63 8.36 -16.14
N GLU A 181 -9.56 7.77 -16.87
CA GLU A 181 -10.86 7.28 -16.41
C GLU A 181 -10.71 6.15 -15.37
N TRP A 182 -10.71 6.53 -14.09
CA TRP A 182 -10.80 5.61 -12.97
C TRP A 182 -12.24 5.16 -12.79
N GLU A 183 -12.50 3.87 -12.96
CA GLU A 183 -13.78 3.26 -12.59
C GLU A 183 -13.58 2.45 -11.32
N ILE A 184 -14.30 2.84 -10.27
CA ILE A 184 -14.33 2.10 -9.01
C ILE A 184 -15.75 1.63 -8.74
N GLU A 185 -15.97 0.35 -9.04
CA GLU A 185 -17.21 -0.32 -8.69
C GLU A 185 -17.05 -1.06 -7.37
N SER A 186 -17.77 -0.59 -6.36
CA SER A 186 -17.96 -1.33 -5.10
C SER A 186 -19.28 -2.10 -5.16
N GLN A 187 -19.24 -3.36 -5.60
CA GLN A 187 -20.39 -4.25 -5.58
C GLN A 187 -20.29 -5.20 -4.37
N GLY A 188 -20.74 -4.73 -3.20
CA GLY A 188 -20.74 -5.54 -1.98
C GLY A 188 -19.35 -5.70 -1.36
N ARG A 189 -18.78 -6.93 -1.40
CA ARG A 189 -17.47 -7.26 -0.79
C ARG A 189 -16.31 -7.28 -1.80
N ARG A 190 -16.56 -6.81 -3.03
CA ARG A 190 -15.54 -6.72 -4.06
C ARG A 190 -15.39 -5.27 -4.55
N VAL A 191 -14.14 -4.80 -4.65
CA VAL A 191 -13.78 -3.50 -5.20
C VAL A 191 -13.03 -3.71 -6.50
N VAL A 192 -13.49 -3.11 -7.59
CA VAL A 192 -12.75 -3.06 -8.86
C VAL A 192 -12.07 -1.71 -8.95
N ILE A 193 -10.79 -1.66 -9.33
CA ILE A 193 -10.06 -0.41 -9.58
C ILE A 193 -9.36 -0.52 -10.94
N LEU A 194 -9.62 0.43 -11.83
CA LEU A 194 -9.03 0.49 -13.16
C LEU A 194 -8.08 1.69 -13.30
N GLY A 195 -6.81 1.40 -13.49
CA GLY A 195 -5.73 2.30 -13.89
C GLY A 195 -5.91 2.96 -15.25
N GLY A 196 -4.93 3.77 -15.63
CA GLY A 196 -4.83 4.51 -16.88
C GLY A 196 -3.76 3.94 -17.80
N ARG A 197 -3.28 4.76 -18.74
CA ARG A 197 -2.17 4.40 -19.65
C ARG A 197 -0.78 4.74 -19.12
N ASP A 198 -0.71 5.39 -17.97
CA ASP A 198 0.50 5.90 -17.35
C ASP A 198 0.81 5.10 -16.07
N GLU A 199 2.04 5.23 -15.54
CA GLU A 199 2.45 4.60 -14.28
C GLU A 199 1.42 4.89 -13.17
N ASP A 200 0.88 3.85 -12.55
CA ASP A 200 -0.12 3.95 -11.50
C ASP A 200 0.32 3.29 -10.20
N SER A 201 -0.20 3.81 -9.09
CA SER A 201 -0.03 3.18 -7.79
C SER A 201 -1.37 2.97 -7.11
N ILE A 202 -1.79 1.71 -7.05
CA ILE A 202 -3.13 1.31 -6.62
C ILE A 202 -3.05 0.47 -5.35
N LEU A 203 -3.75 0.95 -4.32
CA LEU A 203 -4.01 0.18 -3.10
C LEU A 203 -5.45 -0.31 -3.06
N GLY A 204 -5.61 -1.63 -3.06
CA GLY A 204 -6.88 -2.29 -2.83
C GLY A 204 -7.47 -2.00 -1.44
N ALA A 205 -8.77 -2.22 -1.33
CA ALA A 205 -9.48 -2.25 -0.06
C ALA A 205 -9.10 -3.52 0.73
N ARG A 206 -9.41 -3.58 2.02
CA ARG A 206 -9.35 -4.78 2.88
C ARG A 206 -10.44 -5.82 2.57
N SER A 207 -10.98 -5.79 1.36
CA SER A 207 -12.00 -6.70 0.85
C SER A 207 -11.45 -7.38 -0.40
N ARG A 208 -12.20 -8.23 -1.09
CA ARG A 208 -11.68 -8.77 -2.36
C ARG A 208 -11.52 -7.66 -3.38
N ASN A 209 -10.41 -7.63 -4.09
CA ASN A 209 -10.14 -6.61 -5.09
C ASN A 209 -9.98 -7.21 -6.47
N GLU A 210 -10.20 -6.37 -7.46
CA GLU A 210 -9.85 -6.58 -8.84
C GLU A 210 -9.17 -5.31 -9.36
N LEU A 211 -7.83 -5.32 -9.35
CA LEU A 211 -6.98 -4.17 -9.64
C LEU A 211 -6.38 -4.35 -11.04
N HIS A 212 -6.49 -3.31 -11.87
CA HIS A 212 -5.91 -3.29 -13.22
C HIS A 212 -5.02 -2.06 -13.34
N GLY A 213 -3.74 -2.20 -13.63
CA GLY A 213 -2.84 -1.09 -13.95
C GLY A 213 -3.05 -0.56 -15.37
N LYS A 214 -3.24 -1.50 -16.31
CA LYS A 214 -3.45 -1.32 -17.77
C LYS A 214 -2.17 -0.97 -18.51
N GLY A 215 -1.63 0.23 -18.40
CA GLY A 215 -0.41 0.61 -19.12
C GLY A 215 0.45 1.54 -18.28
N GLY A 216 1.77 1.47 -18.44
CA GLY A 216 2.70 2.11 -17.52
C GLY A 216 3.36 1.07 -16.60
N ASP A 217 4.34 1.50 -15.81
CA ASP A 217 5.10 0.61 -14.91
C ASP A 217 4.42 0.55 -13.52
N ASP A 218 3.33 -0.21 -13.42
CA ASP A 218 2.34 -0.05 -12.36
C ASP A 218 2.73 -0.70 -11.04
N ARG A 219 2.07 -0.27 -9.96
CA ARG A 219 2.25 -0.84 -8.62
C ARG A 219 0.93 -1.15 -7.98
N LEU A 220 0.65 -2.44 -7.82
CA LEU A 220 -0.64 -2.93 -7.38
C LEU A 220 -0.51 -3.70 -6.07
N PHE A 221 -1.36 -3.37 -5.10
CA PHE A 221 -1.34 -3.95 -3.76
C PHE A 221 -2.74 -4.45 -3.39
N GLY A 222 -2.91 -5.76 -3.23
CA GLY A 222 -4.20 -6.41 -2.95
C GLY A 222 -4.72 -6.16 -1.52
N HIS A 223 -3.82 -6.01 -0.55
CA HIS A 223 -4.13 -5.85 0.87
C HIS A 223 -4.55 -7.16 1.56
N THR A 224 -5.83 -7.45 1.70
CA THR A 224 -6.32 -8.64 2.44
C THR A 224 -7.47 -9.26 1.70
N GLU A 225 -7.72 -10.55 1.95
CA GLU A 225 -8.72 -11.39 1.27
C GLU A 225 -8.17 -11.89 -0.08
N ARG A 226 -9.04 -12.51 -0.89
CA ARG A 226 -8.63 -13.02 -2.20
C ARG A 226 -8.75 -11.94 -3.28
N ASP A 227 -7.61 -11.52 -3.80
CA ASP A 227 -7.49 -10.46 -4.78
C ASP A 227 -7.16 -10.96 -6.19
N ARG A 228 -7.45 -10.12 -7.18
CA ARG A 228 -6.97 -10.25 -8.56
C ARG A 228 -6.23 -8.98 -8.95
N LEU A 229 -4.96 -9.12 -9.33
CA LEU A 229 -4.10 -8.02 -9.74
C LEU A 229 -3.63 -8.28 -11.18
N HIS A 230 -3.82 -7.29 -12.05
CA HIS A 230 -3.43 -7.31 -13.44
C HIS A 230 -2.56 -6.07 -13.71
N GLY A 231 -1.26 -6.26 -13.92
CA GLY A 231 -0.31 -5.18 -14.21
C GLY A 231 -0.66 -4.52 -15.54
N GLY A 232 -0.47 -5.25 -16.64
CA GLY A 232 -0.91 -4.83 -17.96
C GLY A 232 0.25 -4.73 -18.93
N ALA A 233 0.71 -3.51 -19.20
CA ALA A 233 1.80 -3.26 -20.13
C ALA A 233 2.79 -2.26 -19.52
N GLY A 234 4.04 -2.66 -19.37
CA GLY A 234 5.08 -1.92 -18.65
C GLY A 234 5.73 -2.85 -17.64
N ASP A 235 6.75 -2.38 -16.95
CA ASP A 235 7.48 -3.20 -15.98
C ASP A 235 6.80 -3.08 -14.60
N ASP A 236 5.86 -3.98 -14.32
CA ASP A 236 4.93 -3.85 -13.21
C ASP A 236 5.47 -4.46 -11.89
N ARG A 237 4.94 -3.96 -10.77
CA ARG A 237 5.20 -4.52 -9.43
C ARG A 237 3.88 -4.87 -8.73
N LEU A 238 3.61 -6.17 -8.63
CA LEU A 238 2.37 -6.68 -8.04
C LEU A 238 2.63 -7.33 -6.70
N LYS A 239 1.79 -7.01 -5.70
CA LYS A 239 1.85 -7.61 -4.37
C LYS A 239 0.46 -8.04 -3.88
N GLY A 240 0.24 -9.34 -3.76
CA GLY A 240 -1.02 -9.93 -3.28
C GLY A 240 -1.32 -9.55 -1.82
N MET A 241 -0.33 -9.75 -0.95
CA MET A 241 -0.37 -9.50 0.50
C MET A 241 -1.02 -10.64 1.29
N GLU A 242 -2.13 -10.44 2.00
CA GLU A 242 -2.76 -11.50 2.79
C GLU A 242 -3.93 -12.11 2.03
N GLY A 243 -3.83 -13.34 1.55
CA GLY A 243 -4.89 -13.77 0.65
C GLY A 243 -4.75 -15.14 0.03
N ARG A 244 -5.52 -15.33 -1.03
CA ARG A 244 -5.30 -16.43 -1.97
C ARG A 244 -5.45 -15.83 -3.34
N ASP A 245 -4.38 -15.19 -3.77
CA ASP A 245 -4.45 -14.16 -4.79
C ASP A 245 -4.16 -14.71 -6.17
N VAL A 246 -4.56 -13.93 -7.17
CA VAL A 246 -4.23 -14.18 -8.57
C VAL A 246 -3.53 -12.94 -9.09
N LEU A 247 -2.24 -13.07 -9.41
CA LEU A 247 -1.41 -11.99 -9.94
C LEU A 247 -1.02 -12.31 -11.37
N SER A 248 -1.17 -11.33 -12.27
CA SER A 248 -0.74 -11.40 -13.66
C SER A 248 0.06 -10.14 -13.98
N GLY A 249 1.35 -10.29 -14.29
CA GLY A 249 2.23 -9.19 -14.71
C GLY A 249 1.75 -8.61 -16.04
N GLY A 250 1.89 -9.36 -17.12
CA GLY A 250 1.32 -9.00 -18.42
C GLY A 250 2.38 -8.89 -19.50
N LYS A 251 2.71 -7.67 -19.93
CA LYS A 251 3.83 -7.42 -20.85
C LYS A 251 4.83 -6.53 -20.14
N GLY A 252 6.10 -6.87 -20.21
CA GLY A 252 7.18 -6.13 -19.56
C GLY A 252 7.91 -7.04 -18.59
N ASP A 253 8.96 -6.54 -17.98
CA ASP A 253 9.75 -7.31 -17.02
C ASP A 253 9.15 -7.13 -15.62
N ASP A 254 8.22 -8.01 -15.25
CA ASP A 254 7.36 -7.82 -14.10
C ASP A 254 7.96 -8.40 -12.80
N THR A 255 7.65 -7.80 -11.65
CA THR A 255 7.98 -8.36 -10.34
C THR A 255 6.73 -8.72 -9.54
N LEU A 256 6.57 -10.00 -9.21
CA LEU A 256 5.40 -10.53 -8.52
C LEU A 256 5.74 -11.04 -7.11
N PHE A 257 4.98 -10.57 -6.13
CA PHE A 257 5.02 -11.02 -4.74
C PHE A 257 3.65 -11.57 -4.33
N GLY A 258 3.51 -12.89 -4.21
CA GLY A 258 2.28 -13.50 -3.65
C GLY A 258 2.05 -13.06 -2.21
N MET A 259 3.11 -13.16 -1.39
CA MET A 259 3.10 -12.96 0.06
C MET A 259 2.32 -14.09 0.76
N SER A 260 1.65 -13.82 1.88
CA SER A 260 1.01 -14.88 2.65
C SER A 260 -0.26 -15.37 1.97
N GLY A 261 -0.32 -16.65 1.63
CA GLY A 261 -1.44 -17.18 0.90
C GLY A 261 -1.17 -18.51 0.22
N ASN A 262 -2.04 -18.87 -0.71
CA ASN A 262 -1.74 -19.93 -1.67
C ASN A 262 -2.02 -19.39 -3.06
N ASP A 263 -1.07 -18.67 -3.60
CA ASP A 263 -1.31 -17.73 -4.69
C ASP A 263 -1.09 -18.37 -6.05
N ARG A 264 -1.65 -17.74 -7.08
CA ARG A 264 -1.42 -18.09 -8.48
C ARG A 264 -0.78 -16.89 -9.17
N LEU A 265 0.45 -17.07 -9.64
CA LEU A 265 1.30 -16.04 -10.21
C LEU A 265 1.56 -16.35 -11.68
N THR A 266 1.33 -15.36 -12.54
CA THR A 266 1.55 -15.44 -13.98
C THR A 266 2.44 -14.25 -14.38
N GLY A 267 3.63 -14.51 -14.90
CA GLY A 267 4.57 -13.46 -15.32
C GLY A 267 4.08 -12.77 -16.59
N GLY A 268 3.84 -13.57 -17.63
CA GLY A 268 3.42 -13.09 -18.94
C GLY A 268 4.58 -12.99 -19.92
N ARG A 269 4.68 -11.89 -20.65
CA ARG A 269 5.76 -11.65 -21.62
C ARG A 269 6.81 -10.76 -20.99
N GLY A 270 8.07 -11.13 -21.11
CA GLY A 270 9.20 -10.40 -20.52
C GLY A 270 10.11 -11.36 -19.77
N GLU A 271 11.08 -10.81 -19.05
CA GLU A 271 11.88 -11.51 -18.05
C GLU A 271 11.31 -11.23 -16.66
N ASP A 272 10.53 -12.18 -16.14
CA ASP A 272 9.73 -11.94 -14.93
C ASP A 272 10.45 -12.40 -13.66
N LEU A 273 10.20 -11.70 -12.55
CA LEU A 273 10.78 -11.99 -11.24
C LEU A 273 9.68 -12.38 -10.25
N PHE A 274 9.70 -13.64 -9.81
CA PHE A 274 8.81 -14.16 -8.76
C PHE A 274 9.55 -14.19 -7.42
N VAL A 275 9.07 -13.41 -6.45
CA VAL A 275 9.75 -13.26 -5.17
C VAL A 275 8.95 -13.90 -4.04
N PHE A 276 9.62 -14.73 -3.26
CA PHE A 276 9.04 -15.44 -2.12
C PHE A 276 9.86 -15.25 -0.85
N ARG A 277 9.19 -15.44 0.28
CA ARG A 277 9.79 -15.47 1.63
C ARG A 277 9.28 -16.67 2.40
N GLN A 278 9.95 -16.93 3.51
CA GLN A 278 9.60 -18.00 4.40
C GLN A 278 8.24 -17.73 5.09
N GLY A 279 7.43 -18.78 5.19
CA GLY A 279 6.11 -18.74 5.84
C GLY A 279 4.99 -18.20 4.94
N GLU A 280 5.23 -18.01 3.65
CA GLU A 280 4.26 -17.41 2.72
C GLU A 280 3.20 -18.40 2.21
N GLY A 281 3.47 -19.72 2.28
CA GLY A 281 2.45 -20.75 2.04
C GLY A 281 2.75 -21.65 0.85
N THR A 282 1.75 -21.95 0.01
CA THR A 282 1.92 -22.75 -1.21
C THR A 282 1.44 -22.00 -2.45
N ASP A 283 2.41 -21.57 -3.25
CA ASP A 283 2.16 -20.78 -4.44
C ASP A 283 2.35 -21.57 -5.72
N ARG A 284 1.73 -21.07 -6.79
CA ARG A 284 1.81 -21.63 -8.13
C ARG A 284 2.27 -20.58 -9.12
N ILE A 285 3.38 -20.85 -9.79
CA ILE A 285 3.80 -20.10 -10.98
C ILE A 285 3.30 -20.86 -12.20
N THR A 286 2.63 -20.17 -13.12
CA THR A 286 1.79 -20.83 -14.13
C THR A 286 2.35 -20.81 -15.54
N ASP A 287 3.39 -20.01 -15.78
CA ASP A 287 3.94 -19.75 -17.10
C ASP A 287 5.45 -19.45 -17.04
N PHE A 288 6.14 -20.04 -16.05
CA PHE A 288 7.57 -19.83 -15.86
C PHE A 288 8.34 -20.18 -17.14
N LYS A 289 9.18 -19.25 -17.60
CA LYS A 289 10.06 -19.41 -18.78
C LYS A 289 11.50 -19.60 -18.31
N PRO A 290 12.03 -20.83 -18.26
CA PRO A 290 13.41 -21.08 -17.84
C PRO A 290 14.44 -20.29 -18.66
N GLY A 291 15.42 -19.68 -17.99
CA GLY A 291 16.42 -18.82 -18.60
C GLY A 291 15.97 -17.41 -18.98
N ALA A 292 14.68 -17.07 -18.81
CA ALA A 292 14.16 -15.71 -18.92
C ALA A 292 13.60 -15.24 -17.57
N ASP A 293 12.76 -16.05 -16.94
CA ASP A 293 12.19 -15.75 -15.63
C ASP A 293 13.10 -16.19 -14.51
N ARG A 294 12.91 -15.58 -13.34
CA ARG A 294 13.72 -15.81 -12.14
C ARG A 294 12.84 -15.98 -10.92
N ILE A 295 13.26 -16.88 -10.02
CA ILE A 295 12.68 -17.06 -8.70
C ILE A 295 13.68 -16.54 -7.67
N GLU A 296 13.25 -15.61 -6.84
CA GLU A 296 14.05 -15.07 -5.74
C GLU A 296 13.44 -15.47 -4.40
N ILE A 297 14.24 -16.09 -3.54
CA ILE A 297 13.83 -16.44 -2.18
C ILE A 297 14.60 -15.52 -1.22
N ARG A 298 13.86 -14.62 -0.54
CA ARG A 298 14.40 -13.64 0.42
C ARG A 298 14.16 -14.14 1.85
N ASN A 299 15.22 -14.32 2.64
CA ASN A 299 15.08 -14.74 4.05
C ASN A 299 15.86 -13.87 5.04
N GLY A 300 16.45 -12.77 4.59
CA GLY A 300 17.15 -11.83 5.48
C GLY A 300 18.36 -12.47 6.14
N ALA A 301 18.52 -12.33 7.45
CA ALA A 301 19.68 -12.85 8.19
C ALA A 301 19.57 -14.35 8.58
N SER A 302 18.45 -15.01 8.26
CA SER A 302 18.22 -16.42 8.57
C SER A 302 18.66 -17.30 7.40
N GLU A 303 19.58 -18.25 7.65
CA GLU A 303 19.99 -19.23 6.64
C GLU A 303 18.82 -20.16 6.30
N ILE A 304 18.60 -20.41 5.00
CA ILE A 304 17.64 -21.41 4.55
C ILE A 304 18.31 -22.78 4.63
N ASP A 305 18.01 -23.52 5.69
CA ASP A 305 18.66 -24.83 5.95
C ASP A 305 18.05 -26.01 5.14
N ASP A 306 16.90 -25.81 4.48
CA ASP A 306 16.20 -26.87 3.74
C ASP A 306 15.60 -26.37 2.41
N LEU A 307 16.44 -25.92 1.48
CA LEU A 307 16.03 -25.71 0.08
C LEU A 307 16.10 -27.02 -0.70
N SER A 308 14.98 -27.44 -1.29
CA SER A 308 14.94 -28.60 -2.18
C SER A 308 14.04 -28.37 -3.38
N MET A 309 14.47 -28.87 -4.54
CA MET A 309 13.69 -28.89 -5.78
C MET A 309 13.45 -30.34 -6.19
N ARG A 310 12.20 -30.69 -6.53
CA ARG A 310 11.83 -32.06 -6.93
C ARG A 310 10.81 -32.03 -8.05
N GLN A 311 11.02 -32.86 -9.08
CA GLN A 311 10.00 -33.12 -10.09
C GLN A 311 8.81 -33.86 -9.46
N ARG A 312 7.59 -33.45 -9.79
CA ARG A 312 6.36 -34.13 -9.39
C ARG A 312 5.35 -34.12 -10.53
N GLY A 313 5.37 -35.17 -11.35
CA GLY A 313 4.58 -35.18 -12.58
C GLY A 313 5.16 -34.15 -13.55
N GLU A 314 4.30 -33.29 -14.09
CA GLU A 314 4.66 -32.22 -15.02
C GLU A 314 5.13 -30.94 -14.30
N ASP A 315 5.09 -30.91 -12.97
CA ASP A 315 5.49 -29.73 -12.18
C ASP A 315 6.88 -29.90 -11.53
N VAL A 316 7.58 -28.79 -11.34
CA VAL A 316 8.69 -28.70 -10.37
C VAL A 316 8.17 -28.16 -9.04
N VAL A 317 8.48 -28.84 -7.94
CA VAL A 317 8.14 -28.40 -6.59
C VAL A 317 9.40 -27.96 -5.85
N ILE A 318 9.46 -26.67 -5.52
CA ILE A 318 10.48 -26.07 -4.66
C ILE A 318 9.94 -26.03 -3.23
N ARG A 319 10.74 -26.40 -2.25
CA ARG A 319 10.43 -26.29 -0.82
C ARG A 319 11.58 -25.61 -0.11
N PHE A 320 11.28 -24.69 0.78
CA PHE A 320 12.30 -23.97 1.56
C PHE A 320 11.84 -23.58 2.97
N GLY A 321 12.80 -23.54 3.90
CA GLY A 321 12.69 -23.03 5.27
C GLY A 321 13.48 -23.83 6.32
N ASP A 322 14.03 -23.19 7.35
CA ASP A 322 14.62 -23.67 8.62
C ASP A 322 13.71 -24.60 9.49
N GLY A 323 13.30 -25.74 8.95
CA GLY A 323 12.80 -26.87 9.75
C GLY A 323 11.37 -27.32 9.42
N PRO A 324 10.78 -28.23 10.22
CA PRO A 324 9.63 -29.03 9.79
C PRO A 324 8.27 -28.30 9.73
N TYR A 325 8.13 -27.11 10.33
CA TYR A 325 6.81 -26.53 10.64
C TYR A 325 6.40 -25.30 9.82
N TRP A 326 7.28 -24.75 8.98
CA TRP A 326 7.04 -23.46 8.32
C TRP A 326 7.60 -23.41 6.89
N LYS A 327 7.51 -24.56 6.22
CA LYS A 327 7.99 -24.72 4.85
C LYS A 327 7.09 -23.99 3.86
N THR A 328 7.68 -23.10 3.10
CA THR A 328 7.05 -22.52 1.92
C THR A 328 7.24 -23.49 0.75
N ARG A 329 6.24 -23.58 -0.11
CA ARG A 329 6.25 -24.46 -1.27
C ARG A 329 5.89 -23.68 -2.52
N ILE A 330 6.75 -23.72 -3.51
CA ILE A 330 6.46 -23.16 -4.83
C ILE A 330 6.22 -24.34 -5.77
N ILE A 331 5.14 -24.29 -6.52
CA ILE A 331 4.83 -25.24 -7.58
C ILE A 331 5.00 -24.47 -8.89
N VAL A 332 5.96 -24.86 -9.69
CA VAL A 332 6.17 -24.33 -11.03
C VAL A 332 5.47 -25.29 -11.99
N GLU A 333 4.34 -24.84 -12.54
CA GLU A 333 3.51 -25.63 -13.44
C GLU A 333 4.24 -25.89 -14.77
N ASP A 334 3.99 -27.04 -15.37
CA ASP A 334 4.46 -27.41 -16.72
C ASP A 334 5.97 -27.17 -16.95
N SER A 335 6.78 -27.51 -15.96
CA SER A 335 8.23 -27.28 -15.94
C SER A 335 9.00 -28.55 -15.57
N THR A 336 10.24 -28.66 -16.07
CA THR A 336 11.12 -29.77 -15.72
C THR A 336 12.37 -29.33 -14.96
N LEU A 337 12.90 -30.22 -14.11
CA LEU A 337 14.20 -30.00 -13.45
C LEU A 337 15.39 -29.91 -14.42
N GLU A 338 15.24 -30.40 -15.66
CA GLU A 338 16.29 -30.29 -16.68
C GLU A 338 16.30 -28.88 -17.31
N GLU A 339 15.12 -28.28 -17.45
CA GLU A 339 14.97 -26.93 -17.98
C GLU A 339 15.25 -25.86 -16.91
N MET A 340 14.74 -26.06 -15.69
CA MET A 340 15.02 -25.18 -14.55
C MET A 340 16.45 -25.36 -14.07
N ARG A 341 17.27 -24.33 -14.28
CA ARG A 341 18.68 -24.33 -13.89
C ARG A 341 18.84 -23.78 -12.48
N GLN A 342 19.97 -24.11 -11.84
CA GLN A 342 20.31 -23.53 -10.54
C GLN A 342 20.45 -22.00 -10.60
N GLU A 343 20.75 -21.46 -11.78
CA GLU A 343 20.80 -20.01 -12.05
C GLU A 343 19.42 -19.36 -12.19
N ASP A 344 18.31 -20.11 -12.18
CA ASP A 344 16.96 -19.56 -12.21
C ASP A 344 16.42 -19.28 -10.79
N VAL A 345 17.02 -19.88 -9.75
CA VAL A 345 16.58 -19.79 -8.35
C VAL A 345 17.68 -19.18 -7.49
N PHE A 346 17.43 -18.01 -6.92
CA PHE A 346 18.40 -17.26 -6.13
C PHE A 346 17.99 -17.17 -4.66
N LEU A 347 18.99 -17.22 -3.78
CA LEU A 347 18.84 -16.98 -2.34
C LEU A 347 19.47 -15.64 -1.97
N PHE A 348 18.72 -14.80 -1.24
CA PHE A 348 19.17 -13.49 -0.78
C PHE A 348 18.83 -13.18 0.68
#